data_AF-A0A8J4DFD3-F1
#
_entry.id   AF-A0A8J4DFD3-F1
#
_cell.length_a   1.000
_cell.length_b   1.000
_cell.length_c   1.000
_cell.angle_alpha   90.00
_cell.angle_beta   90.00
_cell.angle_gamma   90.00
#
_symmetry.space_group_name_H-M   'P 1'
#
loop_
_entity.id
_entity.type
_entity.pdbx_description
1 polymer ?
#
loop_
_entity_poly.entity_id
_entity_poly.type
_entity_poly.pdbx_seq_one_letter_code
_entity_poly.pdbx_strand_id
1 'polypeptide(L)'
;MDDLAKLAASVTEFASASSMTLVPAVPEGGCGGEVFLGPGKVDLPGFLAMAHKLGGNALYMEAAPFDPADVEDPSADLAERKGQVGQIEVAFAANGIVHFWQQRAAWYAEWQQGALDQTLSRVHLDKETGLTDEDRERPDDKERAQLYDEERELIGKQVEMLLANSDFRAARGSARRRASWLALSGDSSEKPSWTAIDTACEQAEEMARVRYAELARRFDELAAELLADPEYQQTRAASARKQVVERFLIARADGFSAPVYVRDELHARAQQLGKSSGTKGGLF
;
A
#
# COMPACT_ATOMS: atom_id res chain seq x y z
N MET A 1 8.87 23.53 15.17
CA MET A 1 8.00 23.13 16.30
C MET A 1 7.93 21.61 16.26
N ASP A 2 9.10 20.96 16.28
CA ASP A 2 9.26 19.53 15.94
C ASP A 2 10.21 18.89 16.94
N ASP A 3 9.75 18.80 18.19
CA ASP A 3 10.49 18.08 19.22
C ASP A 3 9.94 16.65 19.28
N LEU A 4 10.41 15.80 18.37
CA LEU A 4 9.99 14.41 18.28
C LEU A 4 10.37 13.61 19.56
N ALA A 5 11.39 14.05 20.30
CA ALA A 5 11.74 13.47 21.59
C ALA A 5 10.65 13.75 22.64
N LYS A 6 10.03 14.93 22.65
CA LYS A 6 8.85 15.21 23.48
C LYS A 6 7.65 14.34 23.10
N LEU A 7 7.45 14.08 21.81
CA LEU A 7 6.40 13.16 21.36
C LEU A 7 6.64 11.74 21.88
N ALA A 8 7.87 11.22 21.76
CA ALA A 8 8.24 9.90 22.29
C ALA A 8 8.06 9.81 23.83
N ALA A 9 8.43 10.87 24.55
CA ALA A 9 8.18 10.97 25.99
C ALA A 9 6.68 10.93 26.31
N SER A 10 5.85 11.60 25.49
CA SER A 10 4.39 11.65 25.67
C SER A 10 3.73 10.29 25.45
N VAL A 11 4.21 9.50 24.47
CA VAL A 11 3.77 8.10 24.26
C VAL A 11 4.14 7.24 25.47
N THR A 12 5.36 7.40 25.98
CA THR A 12 5.85 6.64 27.16
C THR A 12 5.03 6.96 28.40
N GLU A 13 4.76 8.25 28.65
CA GLU A 13 3.93 8.71 29.76
C GLU A 13 2.50 8.19 29.64
N PHE A 14 1.92 8.25 28.43
CA PHE A 14 0.59 7.72 28.17
C PHE A 14 0.49 6.20 28.38
N ALA A 15 1.48 5.44 27.90
CA ALA A 15 1.52 3.99 28.09
C ALA A 15 1.55 3.63 29.58
N SER A 16 2.39 4.34 30.35
CA SER A 16 2.47 4.18 31.81
C SER A 16 1.14 4.54 32.50
N ALA A 17 0.53 5.68 32.14
CA ALA A 17 -0.72 6.14 32.75
C ALA A 17 -1.92 5.22 32.43
N SER A 18 -1.91 4.62 31.25
CA SER A 18 -3.00 3.77 30.75
C SER A 18 -2.77 2.27 30.99
N SER A 19 -1.70 1.90 31.72
CA SER A 19 -1.30 0.51 31.95
C SER A 19 -1.12 -0.32 30.66
N MET A 20 -0.69 0.33 29.58
CA MET A 20 -0.39 -0.33 28.30
C MET A 20 1.08 -0.75 28.27
N THR A 21 1.37 -1.89 27.62
CA THR A 21 2.75 -2.35 27.44
C THR A 21 3.41 -1.56 26.33
N LEU A 22 4.51 -0.87 26.61
CA LEU A 22 5.33 -0.22 25.60
C LEU A 22 6.33 -1.24 25.03
N VAL A 23 6.26 -1.48 23.73
CA VAL A 23 7.18 -2.34 22.99
C VAL A 23 8.12 -1.44 22.18
N PRO A 24 9.45 -1.50 22.38
CA PRO A 24 10.43 -0.63 21.72
C PRO A 24 10.77 -1.13 20.30
N ALA A 25 9.73 -1.38 19.50
CA ALA A 25 9.80 -1.77 18.10
C ALA A 25 8.45 -1.48 17.48
N VAL A 26 8.41 -1.24 16.16
CA VAL A 26 7.16 -1.20 15.39
C VAL A 26 7.01 -2.48 14.55
N PRO A 27 5.78 -3.01 14.37
CA PRO A 27 5.57 -4.13 13.47
C PRO A 27 6.01 -3.75 12.05
N GLU A 28 6.61 -4.69 11.34
CA GLU A 28 6.90 -4.53 9.92
C GLU A 28 5.59 -4.24 9.17
N GLY A 29 5.53 -3.08 8.53
CA GLY A 29 4.38 -2.69 7.70
C GLY A 29 4.28 -3.51 6.42
N GLY A 30 3.09 -3.49 5.80
CA GLY A 30 2.79 -4.24 4.58
C GLY A 30 2.36 -5.70 4.82
N CYS A 31 2.21 -6.11 6.08
CA CYS A 31 1.86 -7.47 6.50
C CYS A 31 0.43 -7.53 7.09
N GLY A 32 -0.59 -7.45 6.22
CA GLY A 32 -1.99 -7.72 6.62
C GLY A 32 -2.93 -6.52 6.55
N GLY A 33 -3.87 -6.44 7.50
CA GLY A 33 -4.82 -5.35 7.61
C GLY A 33 -4.20 -4.19 8.37
N GLU A 34 -3.93 -3.08 7.68
CA GLU A 34 -3.19 -1.95 8.25
C GLU A 34 -3.85 -0.62 7.89
N VAL A 35 -3.75 0.36 8.78
CA VAL A 35 -4.27 1.71 8.57
C VAL A 35 -3.23 2.73 9.01
N PHE A 36 -2.85 3.63 8.11
CA PHE A 36 -1.93 4.73 8.38
C PHE A 36 -2.72 6.00 8.67
N LEU A 37 -2.56 6.52 9.89
CA LEU A 37 -3.23 7.71 10.40
C LEU A 37 -2.16 8.76 10.74
N GLY A 38 -1.59 9.41 9.73
CA GLY A 38 -0.59 10.46 9.97
C GLY A 38 -1.13 11.70 10.69
N PRO A 39 -0.25 12.64 11.10
CA PRO A 39 -0.59 13.85 11.86
C PRO A 39 -1.63 14.75 11.17
N GLY A 40 -1.77 14.68 9.84
CA GLY A 40 -2.80 15.40 9.08
C GLY A 40 -4.20 14.79 9.17
N LYS A 41 -4.36 13.60 9.75
CA LYS A 41 -5.64 12.91 9.96
C LYS A 41 -6.03 12.84 11.43
N VAL A 42 -5.06 12.55 12.29
CA VAL A 42 -5.22 12.50 13.74
C VAL A 42 -3.91 12.95 14.39
N ASP A 43 -4.01 13.78 15.43
CA ASP A 43 -2.85 14.12 16.23
C ASP A 43 -2.45 12.95 17.13
N LEU A 44 -1.23 13.02 17.70
CA LEU A 44 -0.74 11.95 18.57
C LEU A 44 -1.66 11.69 19.78
N PRO A 45 -2.17 12.70 20.52
CA PRO A 45 -3.11 12.47 21.61
C PRO A 45 -4.39 11.74 21.16
N GLY A 46 -4.96 12.12 20.01
CA GLY A 46 -6.13 11.46 19.44
C GLY A 46 -5.84 10.01 19.04
N PHE A 47 -4.66 9.74 18.49
CA PHE A 47 -4.21 8.39 18.17
C PHE A 47 -4.07 7.50 19.41
N LEU A 48 -3.46 8.02 20.48
CA LEU A 48 -3.29 7.31 21.76
C LEU A 48 -4.64 7.06 22.45
N ALA A 49 -5.54 8.03 22.44
CA ALA A 49 -6.91 7.86 22.94
C ALA A 49 -7.67 6.76 22.17
N MET A 50 -7.45 6.66 20.85
CA MET A 50 -8.00 5.58 20.03
C MET A 50 -7.43 4.21 20.42
N ALA A 51 -6.11 4.12 20.63
CA ALA A 51 -5.45 2.90 21.08
C ALA A 51 -6.05 2.37 22.40
N HIS A 52 -6.25 3.27 23.36
CA HIS A 52 -6.89 2.94 24.64
C HIS A 52 -8.35 2.50 24.47
N LYS A 53 -9.14 3.25 23.68
CA LYS A 53 -10.56 2.95 23.46
C LYS A 53 -10.80 1.64 22.73
N LEU A 54 -9.94 1.29 21.78
CA LEU A 54 -10.06 0.07 20.98
C LEU A 54 -9.48 -1.17 21.68
N GLY A 55 -8.93 -1.01 22.89
CA GLY A 55 -8.40 -2.12 23.69
C GLY A 55 -7.03 -2.62 23.22
N GLY A 56 -6.20 -1.76 22.62
CA GLY A 56 -4.81 -2.09 22.39
C GLY A 56 -4.10 -2.21 23.74
N ASN A 57 -3.73 -3.42 24.16
CA ASN A 57 -2.98 -3.61 25.42
C ASN A 57 -1.48 -3.30 25.25
N ALA A 58 -1.03 -3.13 24.01
CA ALA A 58 0.35 -2.83 23.67
C ALA A 58 0.42 -1.62 22.72
N LEU A 59 1.37 -0.73 23.00
CA LEU A 59 1.83 0.32 22.11
C LEU A 59 3.21 -0.05 21.62
N TYR A 60 3.35 -0.10 20.32
CA TYR A 60 4.61 -0.28 19.61
C TYR A 60 5.16 1.10 19.31
N MET A 61 6.41 1.36 19.65
CA MET A 61 7.02 2.66 19.38
C MET A 61 8.46 2.49 18.95
N GLU A 62 8.82 3.20 17.89
CA GLU A 62 10.19 3.39 17.47
C GLU A 62 10.48 4.89 17.37
N ALA A 63 11.49 5.32 18.11
CA ALA A 63 11.96 6.70 18.14
C ALA A 63 13.47 6.69 18.42
N ALA A 64 14.23 6.20 17.43
CA ALA A 64 15.68 6.08 17.55
C ALA A 64 16.34 7.46 17.38
N PRO A 65 17.33 7.82 18.22
CA PRO A 65 18.23 8.94 17.95
C PRO A 65 18.99 8.69 16.66
N PHE A 66 19.11 9.73 15.83
CA PHE A 66 19.89 9.67 14.61
C PHE A 66 21.39 9.53 14.91
N ASP A 67 22.05 8.52 14.37
CA ASP A 67 23.51 8.42 14.36
C ASP A 67 24.03 8.65 12.93
N PRO A 68 24.85 9.70 12.70
CA PRO A 68 25.49 9.92 11.42
C PRO A 68 26.41 8.76 11.00
N ALA A 69 26.84 7.92 11.95
CA ALA A 69 27.61 6.70 11.65
C ALA A 69 26.82 5.68 10.82
N ASP A 70 25.48 5.74 10.84
CA ASP A 70 24.60 4.89 10.02
C ASP A 70 24.48 5.41 8.57
N VAL A 71 25.15 6.52 8.25
CA VAL A 71 25.09 7.19 6.95
C VAL A 71 26.47 7.21 6.32
N GLU A 72 26.54 6.81 5.05
CA GLU A 72 27.79 6.79 4.29
C GLU A 72 28.08 8.20 3.72
N ASP A 73 29.11 8.86 4.26
CA ASP A 73 29.52 10.25 3.96
C ASP A 73 28.47 11.33 4.35
N PRO A 74 28.17 11.49 5.66
CA PRO A 74 27.18 12.46 6.11
C PRO A 74 27.67 13.90 5.86
N SER A 75 26.80 14.74 5.29
CA SER A 75 27.08 16.18 5.19
C SER A 75 27.30 16.80 6.57
N ALA A 76 28.05 17.91 6.63
CA ALA A 76 28.30 18.61 7.90
C ALA A 76 27.00 18.95 8.64
N ASP A 77 25.99 19.40 7.90
CA ASP A 77 24.67 19.75 8.45
C ASP A 77 23.92 18.55 9.05
N LEU A 78 24.18 17.33 8.53
CA LEU A 78 23.60 16.08 9.03
C LEU A 78 24.38 15.54 10.23
N ALA A 79 25.71 15.69 10.24
CA ALA A 79 26.55 15.34 11.38
C ALA A 79 26.17 16.13 12.65
N GLU A 80 25.76 17.39 12.49
CA GLU A 80 25.24 18.23 13.58
C GLU A 80 23.90 17.74 14.16
N ARG A 81 23.17 16.84 13.47
CA ARG A 81 21.90 16.24 13.93
C ARG A 81 22.10 14.99 14.78
N LYS A 82 23.34 14.60 15.08
CA LYS A 82 23.64 13.45 15.93
C LYS A 82 22.87 13.48 17.25
N GLY A 83 22.21 12.37 17.58
CA GLY A 83 21.42 12.21 18.80
C GLY A 83 20.04 12.86 18.75
N GLN A 84 19.67 13.56 17.67
CA GLN A 84 18.31 14.09 17.48
C GLN A 84 17.39 12.99 16.95
N VAL A 85 16.15 12.94 17.41
CA VAL A 85 15.14 12.02 16.85
C VAL A 85 14.65 12.59 15.53
N GLY A 86 14.92 11.88 14.43
CA GLY A 86 14.49 12.27 13.08
C GLY A 86 13.10 11.78 12.70
N GLN A 87 12.67 10.68 13.32
CA GLN A 87 11.37 10.06 13.09
C GLN A 87 10.83 9.43 14.37
N ILE A 88 9.52 9.49 14.54
CA ILE A 88 8.78 8.69 15.50
C ILE A 88 7.70 7.90 14.77
N GLU A 89 7.64 6.61 15.07
CA GLU A 89 6.56 5.73 14.66
C GLU A 89 5.88 5.14 15.89
N VAL A 90 4.56 5.11 15.88
CA VAL A 90 3.73 4.54 16.94
C VAL A 90 2.70 3.64 16.29
N ALA A 91 2.52 2.45 16.82
CA ALA A 91 1.51 1.52 16.35
C ALA A 91 0.77 0.81 17.48
N PHE A 92 -0.44 0.36 17.18
CA PHE A 92 -1.16 -0.58 18.03
C PHE A 92 -2.00 -1.53 17.18
N ALA A 93 -2.19 -2.75 17.69
CA ALA A 93 -3.05 -3.74 17.06
C ALA A 93 -4.39 -3.80 17.79
N ALA A 94 -5.48 -3.66 17.06
CA ALA A 94 -6.83 -3.84 17.59
C ALA A 94 -7.71 -4.48 16.52
N ASN A 95 -8.53 -5.46 16.92
CA ASN A 95 -9.47 -6.16 16.02
C ASN A 95 -8.82 -6.74 14.75
N GLY A 96 -7.57 -7.20 14.85
CA GLY A 96 -6.82 -7.77 13.72
C GLY A 96 -6.31 -6.73 12.71
N ILE A 97 -6.34 -5.43 13.06
CA ILE A 97 -5.81 -4.34 12.25
C ILE A 97 -4.68 -3.65 13.02
N VAL A 98 -3.55 -3.43 12.34
CA VAL A 98 -2.44 -2.61 12.86
C VAL A 98 -2.66 -1.17 12.42
N HIS A 99 -2.70 -0.26 13.40
CA HIS A 99 -2.84 1.17 13.15
C HIS A 99 -1.46 1.79 13.32
N PHE A 100 -1.02 2.55 12.33
CA PHE A 100 0.27 3.23 12.33
C PHE A 100 0.05 4.74 12.40
N TRP A 101 0.88 5.40 13.18
CA TRP A 101 1.01 6.84 13.25
C TRP A 101 2.50 7.17 13.13
N GLN A 102 2.84 8.10 12.25
CA GLN A 102 4.22 8.44 11.96
C GLN A 102 4.37 9.95 11.79
N GLN A 103 5.44 10.49 12.36
CA GLN A 103 5.88 11.85 12.11
C GLN A 103 7.39 11.89 11.91
N ARG A 104 7.81 12.68 10.93
CA ARG A 104 9.21 12.91 10.59
C ARG A 104 9.54 14.40 10.76
N ALA A 105 10.76 14.68 11.18
CA ALA A 105 11.30 16.02 11.11
C ALA A 105 11.61 16.36 9.65
N ALA A 106 11.44 17.62 9.24
CA ALA A 106 11.66 18.04 7.86
C ALA A 106 13.06 17.67 7.36
N TRP A 107 14.10 17.95 8.16
CA TRP A 107 15.49 17.59 7.84
C TRP A 107 15.71 16.09 7.64
N TYR A 108 14.97 15.26 8.38
CA TYR A 108 15.08 13.81 8.29
C TYR A 108 14.35 13.27 7.06
N ALA A 109 13.23 13.89 6.69
CA ALA A 109 12.52 13.57 5.46
C ALA A 109 13.33 13.97 4.21
N GLU A 110 13.96 15.15 4.24
CA GLU A 110 14.87 15.62 3.18
C GLU A 110 16.09 14.72 3.05
N TRP A 111 16.71 14.34 4.18
CA TRP A 111 17.80 13.37 4.18
C TRP A 111 17.36 12.02 3.64
N GLN A 112 16.23 11.45 4.10
CA GLN A 112 15.76 10.16 3.58
C GLN A 112 15.47 10.22 2.08
N GLN A 113 14.91 11.32 1.56
CA GLN A 113 14.69 11.49 0.13
C GLN A 113 16.02 11.56 -0.64
N GLY A 114 16.97 12.39 -0.18
CA GLY A 114 18.30 12.47 -0.79
C GLY A 114 19.12 11.18 -0.66
N ALA A 115 18.97 10.46 0.45
CA ALA A 115 19.57 9.15 0.67
C ALA A 115 18.92 8.08 -0.19
N LEU A 116 17.60 8.11 -0.43
CA LEU A 116 16.95 7.24 -1.43
C LEU A 116 17.46 7.55 -2.84
N ASP A 117 17.60 8.83 -3.21
CA ASP A 117 18.16 9.22 -4.52
C ASP A 117 19.63 8.78 -4.67
N GLN A 118 20.42 8.82 -3.58
CA GLN A 118 21.81 8.33 -3.55
C GLN A 118 21.92 6.81 -3.42
N THR A 119 20.97 6.14 -2.76
CA THR A 119 20.92 4.68 -2.61
C THR A 119 20.46 4.04 -3.92
N LEU A 120 19.54 4.68 -4.65
CA LEU A 120 19.27 4.35 -6.06
C LEU A 120 20.53 4.53 -6.94
N SER A 121 21.42 5.45 -6.56
CA SER A 121 22.73 5.62 -7.21
C SER A 121 23.81 4.61 -6.72
N ARG A 122 23.66 3.98 -5.55
CA ARG A 122 24.65 3.08 -4.91
C ARG A 122 24.28 1.59 -4.94
N VAL A 123 23.01 1.22 -5.00
CA VAL A 123 22.55 -0.19 -5.05
C VAL A 123 22.99 -0.89 -6.35
N HIS A 124 23.42 -0.14 -7.37
CA HIS A 124 24.10 -0.67 -8.55
C HIS A 124 25.56 -1.09 -8.35
N LEU A 125 26.21 -0.78 -7.20
CA LEU A 125 27.66 -1.01 -7.04
C LEU A 125 28.08 -2.23 -6.21
N ASP A 126 27.16 -2.89 -5.50
CA ASP A 126 27.53 -3.89 -4.48
C ASP A 126 27.09 -5.33 -4.80
N LYS A 127 26.58 -5.60 -6.01
CA LYS A 127 26.14 -6.95 -6.38
C LYS A 127 27.12 -7.81 -7.16
N GLU A 128 28.31 -7.33 -7.51
CA GLU A 128 29.39 -8.21 -7.98
C GLU A 128 30.75 -7.79 -7.44
N THR A 129 31.45 -8.78 -6.86
CA THR A 129 32.84 -8.78 -6.40
C THR A 129 33.08 -8.24 -4.99
N GLY A 130 33.36 -9.16 -4.06
CA GLY A 130 33.92 -8.85 -2.75
C GLY A 130 35.37 -8.34 -2.87
N LEU A 131 35.53 -7.11 -3.34
CA LEU A 131 36.81 -6.42 -3.44
C LEU A 131 36.79 -5.20 -2.50
N THR A 132 37.88 -5.05 -1.75
CA THR A 132 38.13 -3.96 -0.81
C THR A 132 38.30 -2.62 -1.52
N ASP A 133 37.96 -1.54 -0.82
CA ASP A 133 37.80 -0.14 -1.29
C ASP A 133 38.99 0.54 -2.00
N GLU A 134 40.11 -0.12 -2.26
CA GLU A 134 41.32 0.55 -2.74
C GLU A 134 41.45 0.66 -4.27
N ASP A 135 40.58 0.02 -5.07
CA ASP A 135 40.66 0.04 -6.55
C ASP A 135 39.35 0.44 -7.28
N ARG A 136 38.36 1.04 -6.60
CA ARG A 136 37.09 1.44 -7.25
C ARG A 136 37.27 2.70 -8.12
N GLU A 137 37.63 2.53 -9.39
CA GLU A 137 37.42 3.55 -10.41
C GLU A 137 35.91 3.88 -10.47
N ARG A 138 35.56 5.15 -10.21
CA ARG A 138 34.17 5.63 -10.36
C ARG A 138 33.70 5.34 -11.79
N PRO A 139 32.52 4.71 -11.99
CA PRO A 139 31.98 4.50 -13.33
C PRO A 139 31.87 5.82 -14.09
N ASP A 140 32.23 5.78 -15.37
CA ASP A 140 32.08 6.88 -16.32
C ASP A 140 30.59 7.30 -16.40
N ASP A 141 30.32 8.59 -16.61
CA ASP A 141 28.95 9.13 -16.80
C ASP A 141 28.13 8.34 -17.84
N LYS A 142 28.79 7.74 -18.83
CA LYS A 142 28.19 6.88 -19.86
C LYS A 142 27.78 5.49 -19.34
N GLU A 143 28.57 4.89 -18.44
CA GLU A 143 28.22 3.62 -17.80
C GLU A 143 27.05 3.80 -16.84
N ARG A 144 27.03 4.92 -16.12
CA ARG A 144 25.86 5.31 -15.31
C ARG A 144 24.58 5.45 -16.13
N ALA A 145 24.65 6.12 -17.28
CA ALA A 145 23.49 6.28 -18.15
C ALA A 145 22.94 4.93 -18.66
N GLN A 146 23.83 3.99 -19.00
CA GLN A 146 23.44 2.65 -19.44
C GLN A 146 22.73 1.87 -18.33
N LEU A 147 23.23 1.93 -17.10
CA LEU A 147 22.61 1.26 -15.95
C LEU A 147 21.21 1.82 -15.63
N TYR A 148 21.01 3.13 -15.77
CA TYR A 148 19.68 3.72 -15.62
C TYR A 148 18.70 3.23 -16.70
N ASP A 149 19.14 3.11 -17.94
CA ASP A 149 18.31 2.59 -19.02
C ASP A 149 17.96 1.11 -18.78
N GLU A 150 18.92 0.29 -18.35
CA GLU A 150 18.70 -1.12 -18.01
C GLU A 150 17.74 -1.31 -16.82
N GLU A 151 17.88 -0.50 -15.76
CA GLU A 151 16.97 -0.53 -14.62
C GLU A 151 15.56 -0.10 -15.02
N ARG A 152 15.44 0.95 -15.84
CA ARG A 152 14.16 1.40 -16.36
C ARG A 152 13.49 0.32 -17.22
N GLU A 153 14.26 -0.40 -18.02
CA GLU A 153 13.77 -1.57 -18.76
C GLU A 153 13.33 -2.69 -17.82
N LEU A 154 14.07 -2.98 -16.75
CA LEU A 154 13.71 -3.99 -15.76
C LEU A 154 12.40 -3.64 -15.04
N ILE A 155 12.27 -2.39 -14.59
CA ILE A 155 11.04 -1.87 -13.99
C ILE A 155 9.88 -2.03 -14.99
N GLY A 156 10.08 -1.66 -16.25
CA GLY A 156 9.08 -1.83 -17.31
C GLY A 156 8.63 -3.28 -17.45
N LYS A 157 9.57 -4.23 -17.54
CA LYS A 157 9.28 -5.67 -17.64
C LYS A 157 8.52 -6.19 -16.41
N GLN A 158 8.91 -5.76 -15.21
CA GLN A 158 8.21 -6.15 -13.98
C GLN A 158 6.78 -5.59 -13.95
N VAL A 159 6.57 -4.34 -14.36
CA VAL A 159 5.23 -3.74 -14.49
C VAL A 159 4.37 -4.53 -15.48
N GLU A 160 4.90 -4.85 -16.67
CA GLU A 160 4.18 -5.64 -17.68
C GLU A 160 3.79 -7.02 -17.15
N MET A 161 4.71 -7.70 -16.46
CA MET A 161 4.47 -9.00 -15.85
C MET A 161 3.35 -8.95 -14.81
N LEU A 162 3.36 -7.91 -13.95
CA LEU A 162 2.32 -7.71 -12.95
C LEU A 162 0.96 -7.43 -13.58
N LEU A 163 0.90 -6.56 -14.60
CA LEU A 163 -0.34 -6.24 -15.29
C LEU A 163 -0.89 -7.43 -16.10
N ALA A 164 -0.02 -8.33 -16.58
CA ALA A 164 -0.43 -9.58 -17.21
C ALA A 164 -0.99 -10.61 -16.21
N ASN A 165 -0.61 -10.54 -14.93
CA ASN A 165 -1.05 -11.48 -13.90
C ASN A 165 -2.54 -11.27 -13.53
N SER A 166 -3.35 -12.33 -13.62
CA SER A 166 -4.80 -12.26 -13.35
C SER A 166 -5.13 -12.02 -11.88
N ASP A 167 -4.35 -12.59 -10.96
CA ASP A 167 -4.55 -12.45 -9.53
C ASP A 167 -4.21 -11.02 -9.07
N PHE A 168 -3.17 -10.43 -9.66
CA PHE A 168 -2.83 -9.03 -9.47
C PHE A 168 -3.95 -8.08 -9.93
N ARG A 169 -4.50 -8.32 -11.12
CA ARG A 169 -5.63 -7.53 -11.66
C ARG A 169 -6.89 -7.66 -10.81
N ALA A 170 -7.21 -8.87 -10.34
CA ALA A 170 -8.39 -9.14 -9.53
C ALA A 170 -8.29 -8.61 -8.09
N ALA A 171 -7.06 -8.45 -7.57
CA ALA A 171 -6.80 -7.96 -6.22
C ALA A 171 -7.06 -6.45 -6.05
N ARG A 172 -7.29 -6.03 -4.80
CA ARG A 172 -7.44 -4.61 -4.38
C ARG A 172 -6.54 -4.28 -3.20
N GLY A 173 -6.11 -3.02 -3.13
CA GLY A 173 -5.36 -2.47 -1.99
C GLY A 173 -4.18 -3.36 -1.60
N SER A 174 -4.07 -3.70 -0.31
CA SER A 174 -2.96 -4.53 0.21
C SER A 174 -2.93 -5.95 -0.37
N ALA A 175 -4.04 -6.50 -0.88
CA ALA A 175 -4.02 -7.80 -1.55
C ALA A 175 -3.25 -7.77 -2.88
N ARG A 176 -3.20 -6.62 -3.55
CA ARG A 176 -2.48 -6.45 -4.82
C ARG A 176 -0.97 -6.50 -4.61
N ARG A 177 -0.49 -5.93 -3.49
CA ARG A 177 0.91 -6.04 -3.06
C ARG A 177 1.31 -7.50 -2.76
N ARG A 178 0.43 -8.28 -2.12
CA ARG A 178 0.71 -9.72 -1.93
C ARG A 178 0.78 -10.47 -3.26
N ALA A 179 -0.12 -10.17 -4.19
CA ALA A 179 -0.11 -10.76 -5.52
C ALA A 179 1.16 -10.40 -6.31
N SER A 180 1.67 -9.16 -6.15
CA SER A 180 2.92 -8.77 -6.82
C SER A 180 4.15 -9.49 -6.26
N TRP A 181 4.22 -9.67 -4.94
CA TRP A 181 5.29 -10.46 -4.33
C TRP A 181 5.28 -11.90 -4.84
N LEU A 182 4.12 -12.55 -4.90
CA LEU A 182 4.01 -13.92 -5.43
C LEU A 182 4.35 -14.01 -6.92
N ALA A 183 3.99 -13.01 -7.71
CA ALA A 183 4.26 -12.97 -9.15
C ALA A 183 5.75 -12.72 -9.47
N LEU A 184 6.41 -11.88 -8.69
CA LEU A 184 7.80 -11.46 -8.95
C LEU A 184 8.85 -12.29 -8.20
N SER A 185 8.48 -13.03 -7.16
CA SER A 185 9.41 -13.87 -6.37
C SER A 185 9.63 -15.27 -6.96
N GLY A 186 9.18 -15.55 -8.20
CA GLY A 186 9.41 -16.83 -8.86
C GLY A 186 10.83 -16.93 -9.43
N ASP A 187 11.57 -18.00 -9.08
CA ASP A 187 12.91 -18.46 -9.55
C ASP A 187 14.05 -17.42 -9.72
N SER A 188 13.78 -16.15 -9.46
CA SER A 188 14.71 -15.04 -9.58
C SER A 188 15.28 -14.68 -8.21
N SER A 189 16.60 -14.56 -8.13
CA SER A 189 17.33 -14.02 -6.97
C SER A 189 17.22 -12.49 -6.86
N GLU A 190 16.49 -11.85 -7.78
CA GLU A 190 16.27 -10.42 -7.79
C GLU A 190 15.07 -10.06 -6.93
N LYS A 191 15.30 -9.18 -5.96
CA LYS A 191 14.23 -8.63 -5.14
C LYS A 191 13.30 -7.82 -6.04
N PRO A 192 11.97 -7.98 -5.92
CA PRO A 192 10.99 -7.16 -6.64
C PRO A 192 11.28 -5.66 -6.45
N SER A 193 11.28 -4.88 -7.54
CA SER A 193 11.43 -3.43 -7.44
C SER A 193 10.15 -2.84 -6.84
N TRP A 194 10.29 -2.13 -5.72
CA TRP A 194 9.18 -1.39 -5.11
C TRP A 194 8.59 -0.37 -6.08
N THR A 195 9.43 0.29 -6.88
CA THR A 195 9.02 1.23 -7.93
C THR A 195 8.15 0.54 -8.97
N ALA A 196 8.48 -0.69 -9.38
CA ALA A 196 7.66 -1.46 -10.31
C ALA A 196 6.31 -1.85 -9.72
N ILE A 197 6.27 -2.24 -8.44
CA ILE A 197 5.03 -2.62 -7.75
C ILE A 197 4.07 -1.41 -7.65
N ASP A 198 4.55 -0.26 -7.18
CA ASP A 198 3.71 0.93 -7.04
C ASP A 198 3.26 1.45 -8.42
N THR A 199 4.16 1.50 -9.41
CA THR A 199 3.80 1.86 -10.80
C THR A 199 2.73 0.92 -11.37
N ALA A 200 2.87 -0.39 -11.17
CA ALA A 200 1.88 -1.35 -11.64
C ALA A 200 0.53 -1.22 -10.90
N CYS A 201 0.55 -0.86 -9.61
CA CYS A 201 -0.67 -0.60 -8.85
C CYS A 201 -1.44 0.61 -9.41
N GLU A 202 -0.75 1.72 -9.64
CA GLU A 202 -1.33 2.94 -10.22
C GLU A 202 -1.89 2.68 -11.63
N GLN A 203 -1.12 2.01 -12.49
CA GLN A 203 -1.58 1.66 -13.83
C GLN A 203 -2.80 0.73 -13.78
N ALA A 204 -2.81 -0.27 -12.90
CA ALA A 204 -3.96 -1.15 -12.73
C ALA A 204 -5.21 -0.40 -12.25
N GLU A 205 -5.07 0.59 -11.37
CA GLU A 205 -6.20 1.43 -10.93
C GLU A 205 -6.73 2.32 -12.07
N GLU A 206 -5.84 2.92 -12.84
CA GLU A 206 -6.22 3.74 -13.99
C GLU A 206 -6.92 2.90 -15.07
N MET A 207 -6.36 1.73 -15.42
CA MET A 207 -6.98 0.79 -16.35
C MET A 207 -8.36 0.34 -15.86
N ALA A 208 -8.49 -0.02 -14.58
CA ALA A 208 -9.78 -0.37 -13.99
C ALA A 208 -10.76 0.81 -14.09
N ARG A 209 -10.33 2.04 -13.77
CA ARG A 209 -11.16 3.25 -13.84
C ARG A 209 -11.69 3.48 -15.26
N VAL A 210 -10.84 3.39 -16.27
CA VAL A 210 -11.23 3.53 -17.68
C VAL A 210 -12.24 2.44 -18.07
N ARG A 211 -11.96 1.17 -17.74
CA ARG A 211 -12.88 0.06 -18.05
C ARG A 211 -14.24 0.20 -17.40
N TYR A 212 -14.28 0.56 -16.11
CA TYR A 212 -15.54 0.73 -15.42
C TYR A 212 -16.30 1.98 -15.87
N ALA A 213 -15.62 3.02 -16.34
CA ALA A 213 -16.28 4.15 -17.00
C ALA A 213 -16.93 3.76 -18.34
N GLU A 214 -16.31 2.87 -19.11
CA GLU A 214 -16.89 2.30 -20.33
C GLU A 214 -18.11 1.42 -20.01
N LEU A 215 -17.98 0.51 -19.05
CA LEU A 215 -19.06 -0.36 -18.60
C LEU A 215 -20.25 0.43 -18.04
N ALA A 216 -20.00 1.55 -17.35
CA ALA A 216 -21.04 2.42 -16.79
C ALA A 216 -22.06 2.89 -17.84
N ARG A 217 -21.64 3.08 -19.08
CA ARG A 217 -22.53 3.48 -20.19
C ARG A 217 -23.54 2.39 -20.58
N ARG A 218 -23.29 1.14 -20.18
CA ARG A 218 -24.08 -0.04 -20.53
C ARG A 218 -24.67 -0.73 -19.29
N PHE A 219 -24.74 -0.05 -18.14
CA PHE A 219 -25.23 -0.65 -16.90
C PHE A 219 -26.65 -1.18 -16.98
N ASP A 220 -27.52 -0.58 -17.79
CA ASP A 220 -28.90 -1.08 -17.94
C ASP A 220 -28.94 -2.42 -18.69
N GLU A 221 -28.10 -2.58 -19.72
CA GLU A 221 -27.92 -3.86 -20.43
C GLU A 221 -27.30 -4.91 -19.49
N LEU A 222 -26.23 -4.53 -18.78
CA LEU A 222 -25.55 -5.41 -17.83
C LEU A 222 -26.44 -5.83 -16.67
N ALA A 223 -27.35 -4.96 -16.22
CA ALA A 223 -28.34 -5.28 -15.19
C ALA A 223 -29.34 -6.32 -15.69
N ALA A 224 -29.75 -6.25 -16.96
CA ALA A 224 -30.60 -7.25 -17.59
C ALA A 224 -29.88 -8.60 -17.75
N GLU A 225 -28.63 -8.59 -18.20
CA GLU A 225 -27.78 -9.78 -18.28
C GLU A 225 -27.58 -10.43 -16.91
N LEU A 226 -27.25 -9.64 -15.88
CA LEU A 226 -27.08 -10.12 -14.51
C LEU A 226 -28.39 -10.70 -13.95
N LEU A 227 -29.54 -10.11 -14.30
CA LEU A 227 -30.84 -10.65 -13.89
C LEU A 227 -31.15 -11.99 -14.57
N ALA A 228 -30.63 -12.22 -15.79
CA ALA A 228 -30.75 -13.50 -16.47
C ALA A 228 -29.75 -14.56 -15.96
N ASP A 229 -28.76 -14.17 -15.15
CA ASP A 229 -27.72 -15.06 -14.63
C ASP A 229 -28.29 -16.08 -13.60
N PRO A 230 -28.18 -17.40 -13.87
CA PRO A 230 -28.68 -18.43 -12.95
C PRO A 230 -28.03 -18.39 -11.57
N GLU A 231 -26.73 -18.08 -11.48
CA GLU A 231 -26.01 -18.02 -10.20
C GLU A 231 -26.55 -16.86 -9.35
N TYR A 232 -26.79 -15.72 -9.99
CA TYR A 232 -27.37 -14.55 -9.33
C TYR A 232 -28.79 -14.83 -8.82
N GLN A 233 -29.62 -15.51 -9.63
CA GLN A 233 -30.99 -15.87 -9.26
C GLN A 233 -31.06 -16.89 -8.12
N GLN A 234 -30.22 -17.92 -8.16
CA GLN A 234 -30.20 -18.99 -7.15
C GLN A 234 -29.62 -18.53 -5.81
N THR A 235 -28.73 -17.53 -5.82
CA THR A 235 -28.13 -16.99 -4.61
C THR A 235 -29.19 -16.23 -3.80
N ARG A 236 -29.46 -16.66 -2.56
CA ARG A 236 -30.49 -16.03 -1.70
C ARG A 236 -29.96 -14.94 -0.77
N ALA A 237 -28.72 -15.07 -0.30
CA ALA A 237 -28.13 -14.12 0.64
C ALA A 237 -27.67 -12.84 -0.09
N ALA A 238 -28.03 -11.68 0.46
CA ALA A 238 -27.72 -10.38 -0.14
C ALA A 238 -26.20 -10.12 -0.26
N SER A 239 -25.41 -10.53 0.73
CA SER A 239 -23.95 -10.42 0.70
C SER A 239 -23.34 -11.33 -0.38
N ALA A 240 -23.83 -12.56 -0.51
CA ALA A 240 -23.38 -13.49 -1.56
C ALA A 240 -23.76 -13.01 -2.96
N ARG A 241 -24.93 -12.38 -3.14
CA ARG A 241 -25.30 -11.75 -4.43
C ARG A 241 -24.32 -10.67 -4.84
N LYS A 242 -23.85 -9.84 -3.91
CA LYS A 242 -22.83 -8.83 -4.19
C LYS A 242 -21.52 -9.47 -4.67
N GLN A 243 -21.13 -10.63 -4.13
CA GLN A 243 -19.95 -11.37 -4.61
C GLN A 243 -20.17 -11.92 -6.04
N VAL A 244 -21.38 -12.38 -6.37
CA VAL A 244 -21.73 -12.78 -7.74
C VAL A 244 -21.62 -11.57 -8.69
N VAL A 245 -22.19 -10.42 -8.31
CA VAL A 245 -22.07 -9.17 -9.10
C VAL A 245 -20.60 -8.78 -9.30
N GLU A 246 -19.79 -8.90 -8.27
CA GLU A 246 -18.36 -8.58 -8.33
C GLU A 246 -17.60 -9.49 -9.31
N ARG A 247 -17.84 -10.81 -9.29
CA ARG A 247 -17.26 -11.74 -10.27
C ARG A 247 -17.78 -11.49 -11.68
N PHE A 248 -19.07 -11.20 -11.83
CA PHE A 248 -19.70 -10.85 -13.10
C PHE A 248 -19.04 -9.62 -13.75
N LEU A 249 -18.73 -8.61 -12.93
CA LEU A 249 -18.04 -7.39 -13.35
C LEU A 249 -16.57 -7.63 -13.69
N ILE A 250 -15.83 -8.38 -12.86
CA ILE A 250 -14.42 -8.74 -13.09
C ILE A 250 -14.26 -9.41 -14.46
N ALA A 251 -15.16 -10.33 -14.81
CA ALA A 251 -15.15 -11.02 -16.10
C ALA A 251 -15.35 -10.09 -17.32
N ARG A 252 -15.93 -8.90 -17.11
CA ARG A 252 -16.23 -7.90 -18.16
C ARG A 252 -15.29 -6.70 -18.14
N ALA A 253 -14.41 -6.62 -17.14
CA ALA A 253 -13.47 -5.54 -16.93
C ALA A 253 -12.02 -6.05 -17.04
N ASP A 254 -11.74 -6.96 -17.98
CA ASP A 254 -10.39 -7.53 -18.22
C ASP A 254 -9.73 -8.14 -16.97
N GLY A 255 -10.52 -8.62 -16.01
CA GLY A 255 -10.04 -9.17 -14.75
C GLY A 255 -9.84 -8.14 -13.64
N PHE A 256 -10.08 -6.86 -13.88
CA PHE A 256 -9.93 -5.81 -12.87
C PHE A 256 -11.07 -5.80 -11.87
N SER A 257 -10.69 -5.66 -10.60
CA SER A 257 -11.63 -5.60 -9.49
C SER A 257 -12.53 -4.35 -9.51
N ALA A 258 -13.86 -4.53 -9.39
CA ALA A 258 -14.83 -3.44 -9.42
C ALA A 258 -14.77 -2.48 -8.23
N PRO A 259 -14.71 -1.15 -8.43
CA PRO A 259 -14.95 -0.22 -7.33
C PRO A 259 -16.27 -0.51 -6.61
N VAL A 260 -16.30 -0.36 -5.28
CA VAL A 260 -17.47 -0.72 -4.46
C VAL A 260 -18.76 -0.05 -4.94
N TYR A 261 -18.67 1.22 -5.34
CA TYR A 261 -19.82 1.97 -5.85
C TYR A 261 -20.36 1.40 -7.18
N VAL A 262 -19.49 0.89 -8.06
CA VAL A 262 -19.89 0.29 -9.34
C VAL A 262 -20.66 -1.01 -9.11
N ARG A 263 -20.14 -1.87 -8.24
CA ARG A 263 -20.81 -3.12 -7.86
C ARG A 263 -22.19 -2.86 -7.25
N ASP A 264 -22.25 -1.93 -6.31
CA ASP A 264 -23.49 -1.63 -5.59
C ASP A 264 -24.54 -0.97 -6.50
N GLU A 265 -24.11 -0.11 -7.44
CA GLU A 265 -24.98 0.49 -8.46
C GLU A 265 -25.57 -0.57 -9.42
N LEU A 266 -24.74 -1.45 -9.98
CA LEU A 266 -25.22 -2.51 -10.88
C LEU A 266 -26.20 -3.45 -10.17
N HIS A 267 -25.88 -3.83 -8.93
CA HIS A 267 -26.76 -4.65 -8.10
C HIS A 267 -28.10 -3.94 -7.84
N ALA A 268 -28.10 -2.65 -7.54
CA ALA A 268 -29.32 -1.87 -7.33
C ALA A 268 -30.20 -1.82 -8.59
N ARG A 269 -29.60 -1.59 -9.77
CA ARG A 269 -30.33 -1.58 -11.05
C ARG A 269 -30.94 -2.93 -11.39
N ALA A 270 -30.20 -4.02 -11.22
CA ALA A 270 -30.73 -5.38 -11.43
C ALA A 270 -31.93 -5.67 -10.52
N GLN A 271 -31.90 -5.22 -9.26
CA GLN A 271 -33.06 -5.35 -8.37
C GLN A 271 -34.27 -4.52 -8.81
N GLN A 272 -34.06 -3.27 -9.25
CA GLN A 272 -35.13 -2.42 -9.75
C GLN A 272 -35.79 -3.01 -11.00
N LEU A 273 -34.99 -3.57 -11.91
CA LEU A 273 -35.46 -4.23 -13.11
C LEU A 273 -36.28 -5.47 -12.77
N GLY A 274 -35.80 -6.32 -11.86
CA GLY A 274 -36.54 -7.51 -11.41
C GLY A 274 -37.90 -7.19 -10.78
N LYS A 275 -37.98 -6.13 -9.95
CA LYS A 275 -39.25 -5.66 -9.36
C LYS A 275 -40.24 -5.16 -10.41
N SER A 276 -39.73 -4.44 -11.41
CA SER A 276 -40.55 -3.87 -12.50
C SER A 276 -41.13 -4.97 -13.40
N SER A 277 -40.38 -6.06 -13.63
CA SER A 277 -40.84 -7.22 -14.38
C SER A 277 -41.84 -8.09 -13.60
N GLY A 278 -41.64 -8.29 -12.30
CA GLY A 278 -42.57 -9.06 -11.45
C GLY A 278 -43.93 -8.38 -11.24
N THR A 279 -43.98 -7.05 -11.23
CA THR A 279 -45.22 -6.28 -11.04
C THR A 279 -46.14 -6.33 -12.27
N LYS A 280 -45.60 -6.58 -13.47
CA LYS A 280 -46.39 -6.69 -14.72
C LYS A 280 -47.00 -8.08 -14.96
N GLY A 281 -46.64 -9.11 -14.18
CA GLY A 281 -47.13 -10.49 -14.35
C GLY A 281 -48.30 -10.89 -13.45
N GLY A 282 -48.81 -10.00 -12.59
CA GLY A 282 -49.84 -10.30 -11.57
C GLY A 282 -51.27 -9.90 -11.93
N LEU A 283 -51.56 -9.61 -13.20
CA LEU A 283 -52.87 -9.17 -13.69
C LEU A 283 -53.30 -10.00 -14.90
N PHE A 284 -53.44 -11.32 -14.73
CA PHE A 284 -54.26 -12.19 -15.58
C PHE A 284 -54.77 -13.37 -14.76
#